data_AF-A0A8H7BVG7-F1
#
_entry.id   AF-A0A8H7BVG7-F1
#
_cell.length_a   1.000
_cell.length_b   1.000
_cell.length_c   1.000
_cell.angle_alpha   90.00
_cell.angle_beta   90.00
_cell.angle_gamma   90.00
#
_symmetry.space_group_name_H-M   'P 1'
#
loop_
_entity.id
_entity.type
_entity.pdbx_description
1 polymer ?
#
loop_
_entity_poly.entity_id
_entity_poly.type
_entity_poly.pdbx_seq_one_letter_code
_entity_poly.pdbx_strand_id
1 'polypeptide(L)'
;MKPGNKQHTMSNHLYSDSCCYCHHDAYTFGEDASIAPESCRVEENMNTDEQPFPYNYLLNLFTAPNMGAFLAETSFTDDVYALPIHLQRLISEAKEEVILERTKASQGILHRSNQALNRLEDVRKYVWMRSGGDVANLMAILTHIVSDEDELQNLVDH
;
A
#
# COMPACT_ATOMS: atom_id res chain seq x y z
N MET A 1 -67.22 -0.39 3.90
CA MET A 1 -66.25 -0.04 2.84
C MET A 1 -65.28 1.00 3.39
N LYS A 2 -64.00 0.66 3.51
CA LYS A 2 -62.91 1.55 3.94
C LYS A 2 -61.82 1.52 2.86
N PRO A 3 -61.45 2.63 2.22
CA PRO A 3 -60.11 2.79 1.62
C PRO A 3 -59.19 3.40 2.70
N GLY A 4 -57.89 3.13 2.82
CA GLY A 4 -56.90 2.50 1.98
C GLY A 4 -55.58 3.13 2.43
N ASN A 5 -54.89 2.49 3.37
CA ASN A 5 -53.73 3.03 4.08
C ASN A 5 -52.53 3.11 3.12
N LYS A 6 -52.13 4.32 2.70
CA LYS A 6 -50.92 4.52 1.89
C LYS A 6 -49.71 4.71 2.80
N GLN A 7 -48.94 3.64 2.98
CA GLN A 7 -47.62 3.72 3.59
C GLN A 7 -46.69 4.49 2.63
N HIS A 8 -46.30 5.71 3.00
CA HIS A 8 -45.14 6.37 2.43
C HIS A 8 -43.90 5.69 3.02
N THR A 9 -43.25 4.85 2.23
CA THR A 9 -41.91 4.32 2.53
C THR A 9 -40.91 5.46 2.44
N MET A 10 -40.64 6.09 3.58
CA MET A 10 -39.43 6.87 3.81
C MET A 10 -38.26 5.88 3.83
N SER A 11 -37.56 5.76 2.70
CA SER A 11 -36.26 5.06 2.67
C SER A 11 -35.24 5.95 3.35
N ASN A 12 -35.09 5.76 4.67
CA ASN A 12 -33.97 6.29 5.42
C ASN A 12 -32.72 5.51 5.01
N HIS A 13 -31.87 6.13 4.19
CA HIS A 13 -30.51 5.63 3.97
C HIS A 13 -29.72 5.78 5.27
N LEU A 14 -29.19 4.67 5.80
CA LEU A 14 -28.46 4.57 7.06
C LEU A 14 -27.02 5.13 7.02
N TYR A 15 -26.62 5.80 5.93
CA TYR A 15 -25.31 6.44 5.78
C TYR A 15 -25.48 7.78 5.07
N SER A 16 -25.87 8.81 5.82
CA SER A 16 -26.14 10.16 5.28
C SER A 16 -24.96 11.13 5.41
N ASP A 17 -23.86 10.76 6.05
CA ASP A 17 -22.76 11.72 6.32
C ASP A 17 -21.58 11.63 5.33
N SER A 18 -21.66 10.80 4.29
CA SER A 18 -20.56 10.67 3.33
C SER A 18 -20.99 10.28 1.91
N CYS A 19 -22.16 10.73 1.46
CA CYS A 19 -22.59 10.53 0.07
C CYS A 19 -22.49 11.83 -0.73
N CYS A 20 -21.46 11.94 -1.58
CA CYS A 20 -21.26 13.06 -2.51
C CYS A 20 -22.25 13.05 -3.70
N TYR A 21 -23.16 12.08 -3.75
CA TYR A 21 -24.11 11.86 -4.86
C TYR A 21 -25.59 12.09 -4.49
N CYS A 22 -25.89 12.43 -3.24
CA CYS A 22 -27.27 12.73 -2.83
C CYS A 22 -27.57 14.23 -2.99
N HIS A 23 -27.54 14.74 -4.22
CA HIS A 23 -28.26 15.97 -4.55
C HIS A 23 -29.71 15.57 -4.84
N HIS A 24 -30.61 15.88 -3.91
CA HIS A 24 -32.04 15.87 -4.21
C HIS A 24 -32.31 17.04 -5.16
N ASP A 25 -32.50 16.75 -6.44
CA ASP A 25 -33.04 17.70 -7.41
C ASP A 25 -34.48 18.06 -7.01
N ALA A 26 -34.61 19.08 -6.16
CA ALA A 26 -35.85 19.83 -6.05
C ALA A 26 -35.95 20.71 -7.31
N TYR A 27 -36.55 20.15 -8.37
CA TYR A 27 -36.93 20.88 -9.57
C TYR A 27 -37.67 22.17 -9.20
N THR A 28 -36.97 23.30 -9.27
CA THR A 28 -37.55 24.64 -9.25
C THR A 28 -37.35 25.22 -10.64
N PHE A 29 -38.45 25.29 -11.38
CA PHE A 29 -38.55 25.92 -12.68
C PHE A 29 -38.39 27.44 -12.50
N GLY A 30 -37.28 28.02 -12.96
CA GLY A 30 -37.04 29.46 -12.87
C GLY A 30 -35.60 29.89 -13.13
N GLU A 31 -35.23 30.00 -14.40
CA GLU A 31 -34.43 31.05 -15.05
C GLU A 31 -33.16 31.64 -14.36
N ASP A 32 -32.04 31.53 -15.09
CA ASP A 32 -30.81 32.35 -15.11
C ASP A 32 -29.56 31.90 -14.28
N ALA A 33 -28.42 32.03 -14.96
CA ALA A 33 -27.03 31.99 -14.53
C ALA A 33 -26.29 30.63 -14.38
N SER A 34 -25.66 30.23 -15.50
CA SER A 34 -24.20 30.12 -15.66
C SER A 34 -23.35 29.24 -14.71
N ILE A 35 -22.73 28.24 -15.35
CA ILE A 35 -21.35 27.73 -15.18
C ILE A 35 -21.12 26.62 -14.12
N ALA A 36 -20.89 25.42 -14.70
CA ALA A 36 -20.05 24.28 -14.29
C ALA A 36 -19.89 23.90 -12.80
N PRO A 37 -20.06 22.61 -12.44
CA PRO A 37 -19.83 22.13 -11.09
C PRO A 37 -18.34 22.26 -10.75
N GLU A 38 -18.04 22.99 -9.68
CA GLU A 38 -16.72 22.99 -9.08
C GLU A 38 -16.34 21.55 -8.72
N SER A 39 -15.41 21.05 -9.55
CA SER A 39 -14.47 19.98 -9.28
C SER A 39 -14.30 19.77 -7.78
N CYS A 40 -14.62 18.55 -7.33
CA CYS A 40 -14.15 17.99 -6.08
C CYS A 40 -12.62 18.02 -6.08
N ARG A 41 -12.05 19.18 -5.74
CA ARG A 41 -10.64 19.29 -5.37
C ARG A 41 -10.53 18.62 -4.01
N VAL A 42 -10.14 17.35 -4.05
CA VAL A 42 -9.45 16.73 -2.94
C VAL A 42 -8.17 17.54 -2.79
N GLU A 43 -8.21 18.59 -1.96
CA GLU A 43 -6.98 19.11 -1.40
C GLU A 43 -6.47 18.00 -0.51
N GLU A 44 -5.46 17.28 -0.99
CA GLU A 44 -4.61 16.40 -0.19
C GLU A 44 -3.98 17.25 0.91
N ASN A 45 -4.75 17.43 1.97
CA ASN A 45 -4.30 17.95 3.23
C ASN A 45 -3.36 16.88 3.80
N MET A 46 -2.07 17.00 3.46
CA MET A 46 -0.98 16.27 4.11
C MET A 46 -0.92 16.67 5.59
N ASN A 47 -1.86 16.18 6.39
CA ASN A 47 -1.72 16.13 7.84
C ASN A 47 -0.69 15.05 8.15
N THR A 48 0.59 15.44 8.16
CA THR A 48 1.73 14.62 8.57
C THR A 48 1.94 14.62 10.08
N ASP A 49 0.87 14.48 10.85
CA ASP A 49 0.98 14.32 12.29
C ASP A 49 0.00 13.21 12.72
N GLU A 50 0.55 12.15 13.33
CA GLU A 50 -0.11 11.04 14.03
C GLU A 50 -0.41 9.72 13.30
N GLN A 51 -0.33 9.60 11.96
CA GLN A 51 -0.42 8.26 11.34
C GLN A 51 0.94 7.54 11.34
N PRO A 52 1.02 6.29 11.88
CA PRO A 52 2.23 5.50 11.79
C PRO A 52 2.58 5.25 10.32
N PHE A 53 3.87 5.34 9.98
CA PHE A 53 4.35 5.12 8.62
C PHE A 53 3.79 3.79 8.06
N PRO A 54 3.09 3.78 6.92
CA PRO A 54 2.34 2.60 6.47
C PRO A 54 3.26 1.43 6.09
N TYR A 55 4.54 1.70 5.79
CA TYR A 55 5.51 0.71 5.33
C TYR A 55 6.62 0.45 6.35
N ASN A 56 6.26 0.38 7.64
CA ASN A 56 7.22 0.12 8.72
C ASN A 56 7.99 -1.20 8.52
N TYR A 57 7.34 -2.27 8.03
CA TYR A 57 8.04 -3.51 7.72
C TYR A 57 9.15 -3.31 6.68
N LEU A 58 8.86 -2.62 5.57
CA LEU A 58 9.85 -2.33 4.51
C LEU A 58 10.98 -1.44 5.01
N LEU A 59 10.64 -0.43 5.82
CA LEU A 59 11.64 0.44 6.41
C LEU A 59 12.62 -0.34 7.27
N ASN A 60 12.11 -1.21 8.15
CA ASN A 60 12.94 -2.06 9.01
C ASN A 60 13.76 -3.06 8.18
N LEU A 61 13.15 -3.66 7.16
CA LEU A 61 13.82 -4.60 6.25
C LEU A 61 15.00 -3.94 5.52
N PHE A 62 14.82 -2.72 5.01
CA PHE A 62 15.86 -2.03 4.23
C PHE A 62 16.90 -1.32 5.11
N THR A 63 16.59 -1.06 6.37
CA THR A 63 17.55 -0.52 7.35
C THR A 63 18.29 -1.62 8.13
N ALA A 64 17.81 -2.87 8.09
CA ALA A 64 18.43 -3.99 8.78
C ALA A 64 19.89 -4.22 8.32
N PRO A 65 20.84 -4.46 9.25
CA PRO A 65 22.24 -4.71 8.89
C PRO A 65 22.40 -6.02 8.10
N ASN A 66 21.53 -7.00 8.33
CA ASN A 66 21.49 -8.26 7.59
C ASN A 66 20.03 -8.57 7.26
N MET A 67 19.66 -8.41 5.99
CA MET A 67 18.29 -8.60 5.52
C MET A 67 17.83 -10.06 5.65
N GLY A 68 18.71 -11.02 5.36
CA GLY A 68 18.39 -12.45 5.50
C GLY A 68 18.09 -12.82 6.95
N ALA A 69 18.91 -12.36 7.91
CA ALA A 69 18.63 -12.59 9.33
C ALA A 69 17.28 -12.01 9.75
N PHE A 70 16.97 -10.79 9.32
CA PHE A 70 15.71 -10.13 9.59
C PHE A 70 14.51 -10.93 9.03
N LEU A 71 14.57 -11.38 7.78
CA LEU A 71 13.50 -12.17 7.14
C LEU A 71 13.24 -13.51 7.86
N ALA A 72 14.29 -14.13 8.39
CA ALA A 72 14.19 -15.41 9.09
C ALA A 72 13.64 -15.29 10.51
N GLU A 73 13.83 -14.13 11.16
CA GLU A 73 13.42 -13.88 12.54
C GLU A 73 12.04 -13.21 12.64
N THR A 74 11.66 -12.43 11.63
CA THR A 74 10.40 -11.68 11.64
C THR A 74 9.25 -12.46 11.00
N SER A 75 8.07 -12.42 11.62
CA SER A 75 6.82 -12.86 10.99
C SER A 75 6.31 -11.82 9.99
N PHE A 76 5.54 -12.24 9.00
CA PHE A 76 4.81 -11.28 8.17
C PHE A 76 3.71 -10.63 8.99
N THR A 77 3.66 -9.32 8.91
CA THR A 77 2.66 -8.43 9.52
C THR A 77 1.63 -8.03 8.47
N ASP A 78 0.48 -7.50 8.91
CA ASP A 78 -0.64 -7.17 8.01
C ASP A 78 -0.26 -6.14 6.92
N ASP A 79 0.72 -5.27 7.20
CA ASP A 79 1.28 -4.30 6.27
C ASP A 79 2.02 -4.95 5.09
N VAL A 80 2.57 -6.16 5.26
CA VAL A 80 3.18 -6.92 4.15
C VAL A 80 2.12 -7.27 3.11
N TYR A 81 0.92 -7.67 3.55
CA TYR A 81 -0.18 -8.01 2.65
C TYR A 81 -0.84 -6.80 1.99
N ALA A 82 -0.48 -5.59 2.41
CA ALA A 82 -0.91 -4.33 1.80
C ALA A 82 0.08 -3.82 0.71
N LEU A 83 1.22 -4.48 0.52
CA LEU A 83 2.21 -4.09 -0.48
C LEU A 83 1.77 -4.44 -1.91
N PRO A 84 2.40 -3.88 -2.96
CA PRO A 84 2.18 -4.31 -4.33
C PRO A 84 2.58 -5.78 -4.51
N ILE A 85 1.84 -6.51 -5.35
CA ILE A 85 1.92 -7.97 -5.47
C ILE A 85 3.34 -8.47 -5.77
N HIS A 86 4.08 -7.71 -6.58
CA HIS A 86 5.44 -8.03 -6.99
C HIS A 86 6.42 -8.01 -5.82
N LEU A 87 6.26 -7.03 -4.92
CA LEU A 87 7.08 -6.92 -3.72
C LEU A 87 6.69 -7.95 -2.66
N GLN A 88 5.39 -8.21 -2.48
CA GLN A 88 4.91 -9.29 -1.62
C GLN A 88 5.51 -10.64 -2.02
N ARG A 89 5.47 -10.92 -3.32
CA ARG A 89 6.00 -12.15 -3.89
C ARG A 89 7.51 -12.23 -3.70
N LEU A 90 8.24 -11.17 -4.01
CA LEU A 90 9.70 -11.15 -3.86
C LEU A 90 10.12 -11.37 -2.40
N ILE A 91 9.46 -10.71 -1.44
CA ILE A 91 9.73 -10.88 0.00
C ILE A 91 9.43 -12.32 0.45
N SER A 92 8.34 -12.89 -0.05
CA SER A 92 7.96 -14.28 0.24
C SER A 92 8.98 -15.29 -0.30
N GLU A 93 9.39 -15.13 -1.56
CA GLU A 93 10.42 -15.95 -2.20
C GLU A 93 11.76 -15.82 -1.44
N ALA A 94 12.19 -14.59 -1.11
CA ALA A 94 13.43 -14.36 -0.38
C ALA A 94 13.42 -14.97 1.02
N LYS A 95 12.29 -14.88 1.74
CA LYS A 95 12.15 -15.51 3.05
C LYS A 95 12.19 -17.03 2.98
N GLU A 96 11.54 -17.62 1.99
CA GLU A 96 11.59 -19.07 1.75
C GLU A 96 13.03 -19.54 1.49
N GLU A 97 13.76 -18.85 0.61
CA GLU A 97 15.18 -19.13 0.32
C GLU A 97 16.03 -19.15 1.61
N VAL A 98 15.88 -18.13 2.46
CA VAL A 98 16.64 -18.02 3.70
C VAL A 98 16.30 -19.13 4.70
N ILE A 99 15.02 -19.48 4.86
CA ILE A 99 14.58 -20.56 5.76
C ILE A 99 15.09 -21.91 5.25
N LEU A 100 15.01 -22.14 3.94
CA LEU A 100 15.53 -23.34 3.30
C LEU A 100 17.06 -23.43 3.46
N GLU A 101 17.78 -22.32 3.32
CA GLU A 101 19.23 -22.26 3.54
C GLU A 101 19.59 -22.65 4.97
N ARG A 102 18.93 -22.08 5.99
CA ARG A 102 19.16 -22.45 7.41
C ARG A 102 18.88 -23.94 7.68
N THR A 103 17.81 -24.46 7.10
CA THR A 103 17.40 -25.86 7.29
C THR A 103 18.38 -26.82 6.61
N LYS A 104 18.81 -26.52 5.37
CA LYS A 104 19.73 -27.36 4.58
C LYS A 104 21.18 -27.23 5.03
N ALA A 105 21.61 -26.07 5.52
CA ALA A 105 22.93 -25.88 6.15
C ALA A 105 23.08 -26.79 7.38
N SER A 106 22.01 -26.95 8.16
CA SER A 106 21.97 -27.89 9.29
C SER A 106 22.07 -29.36 8.85
N GLN A 107 21.77 -29.66 7.59
CA GLN A 107 21.84 -31.00 6.98
C GLN A 107 23.08 -31.20 6.11
N GLY A 108 24.00 -30.22 6.05
CA GLY A 108 25.22 -30.28 5.24
C GLY A 108 24.99 -30.20 3.72
N ILE A 109 23.80 -29.80 3.27
CA ILE A 109 23.47 -29.66 1.84
C ILE A 109 23.69 -28.21 1.43
N LEU A 110 24.71 -27.95 0.60
CA LEU A 110 25.04 -26.62 0.12
C LEU A 110 24.09 -26.26 -1.05
N HIS A 111 23.03 -25.50 -0.75
CA HIS A 111 22.13 -24.97 -1.77
C HIS A 111 22.59 -23.57 -2.19
N ARG A 112 22.50 -23.25 -3.48
CA ARG A 112 23.25 -22.15 -4.10
C ARG A 112 22.38 -21.14 -4.87
N SER A 113 21.12 -20.99 -4.51
CA SER A 113 20.24 -20.01 -5.16
C SER A 113 19.56 -19.15 -4.12
N ASN A 114 20.20 -18.02 -3.79
CA ASN A 114 19.62 -16.92 -3.03
C ASN A 114 19.20 -15.82 -4.03
N GLN A 115 18.44 -16.22 -5.06
CA GLN A 115 18.14 -15.34 -6.20
C GLN A 115 17.13 -14.28 -5.80
N ALA A 116 16.08 -14.65 -5.08
CA ALA A 116 15.10 -13.70 -4.56
C ALA A 116 15.72 -12.77 -3.51
N LEU A 117 16.56 -13.30 -2.62
CA LEU A 117 17.26 -12.45 -1.65
C LEU A 117 18.19 -11.44 -2.33
N ASN A 118 18.92 -11.84 -3.38
CA ASN A 118 19.78 -10.93 -4.13
C ASN A 118 18.98 -9.82 -4.84
N ARG A 119 17.88 -10.18 -5.50
CA ARG A 119 16.97 -9.19 -6.12
C ARG A 119 16.43 -8.21 -5.09
N LEU A 120 16.04 -8.70 -3.91
CA LEU A 120 15.56 -7.85 -2.82
C LEU A 120 16.64 -6.91 -2.26
N GLU A 121 17.89 -7.37 -2.17
CA GLU A 121 19.05 -6.53 -1.85
C GLU A 121 19.32 -5.48 -2.94
N ASP A 122 19.08 -5.78 -4.21
CA ASP A 122 19.23 -4.82 -5.30
C ASP A 122 18.15 -3.74 -5.26
N VAL A 123 16.89 -4.10 -4.94
CA VAL A 123 15.83 -3.12 -4.63
C VAL A 123 16.26 -2.23 -3.47
N ARG A 124 16.76 -2.81 -2.37
CA ARG A 124 17.28 -2.02 -1.24
C ARG A 124 18.36 -1.05 -1.68
N LYS A 125 19.38 -1.50 -2.43
CA LYS A 125 20.46 -0.62 -2.91
C LYS A 125 19.91 0.52 -3.75
N TYR A 126 18.94 0.25 -4.60
CA TYR A 126 18.28 1.27 -5.41
C TYR A 126 17.61 2.34 -4.53
N VAL A 127 16.81 1.93 -3.54
CA VAL A 127 16.14 2.87 -2.62
C VAL A 127 17.15 3.70 -1.83
N TRP A 128 18.22 3.06 -1.32
CA TRP A 128 19.28 3.74 -0.56
C TRP A 128 20.11 4.71 -1.40
N MET A 129 20.40 4.36 -2.65
CA MET A 129 21.09 5.24 -3.59
C MET A 129 20.22 6.47 -3.91
N ARG A 130 18.92 6.27 -4.13
CA ARG A 130 17.98 7.36 -4.43
C ARG A 130 17.69 8.25 -3.21
N SER A 131 17.78 7.70 -1.99
CA SER A 131 17.63 8.47 -0.75
C SER A 131 18.88 9.28 -0.36
N GLY A 132 20.00 9.06 -1.04
CA GLY A 132 21.28 9.71 -0.71
C GLY A 132 21.88 9.25 0.62
N GLY A 133 21.48 8.07 1.13
CA GLY A 133 21.93 7.57 2.43
C GLY A 133 21.13 8.10 3.64
N ASP A 134 20.08 8.89 3.41
CA ASP A 134 19.25 9.44 4.50
C ASP A 134 17.99 8.60 4.70
N VAL A 135 17.71 8.25 5.96
CA VAL A 135 16.52 7.48 6.37
C VAL A 135 15.25 8.32 6.25
N ALA A 136 15.33 9.64 6.46
CA ALA A 136 14.17 10.53 6.28
C ALA A 136 13.70 10.54 4.82
N ASN A 137 14.64 10.60 3.88
CA ASN A 137 14.35 10.49 2.45
C ASN A 137 13.94 9.07 2.06
N LEU A 138 14.47 8.04 2.74
CA LEU A 138 14.12 6.63 2.48
C LEU A 138 12.61 6.39 2.60
N MET A 139 11.95 6.99 3.60
CA MET A 139 10.50 6.89 3.77
C MET A 139 9.74 7.45 2.56
N ALA A 140 10.14 8.63 2.07
CA ALA A 140 9.52 9.25 0.90
C ALA A 140 9.74 8.42 -0.38
N ILE A 141 10.96 7.91 -0.58
CA ILE A 141 11.29 7.05 -1.72
C ILE A 141 10.52 5.72 -1.67
N LEU A 142 10.40 5.11 -0.49
CA LEU A 142 9.62 3.88 -0.32
C LEU A 142 8.14 4.10 -0.68
N THR A 143 7.53 5.18 -0.22
CA THR A 143 6.14 5.52 -0.58
C THR A 143 6.00 5.72 -2.09
N HIS A 144 6.95 6.39 -2.73
CA HIS A 144 6.97 6.57 -4.19
C HIS A 144 7.06 5.24 -4.94
N ILE A 145 8.03 4.39 -4.60
CA ILE A 145 8.26 3.09 -5.26
C ILE A 145 7.07 2.16 -5.07
N VAL A 146 6.46 2.16 -3.90
CA VAL A 146 5.28 1.33 -3.63
C VAL A 146 4.05 1.83 -4.41
N SER A 147 3.98 3.13 -4.69
CA SER A 147 2.88 3.72 -5.47
C SER A 147 3.07 3.58 -6.98
N ASP A 148 4.30 3.42 -7.46
CA ASP A 148 4.66 3.22 -8.87
C ASP A 148 4.91 1.74 -9.17
N GLU A 149 3.85 1.02 -9.54
CA GLU A 149 3.92 -0.42 -9.83
C GLU A 149 4.81 -0.76 -11.03
N ASP A 150 4.89 0.13 -12.04
CA ASP A 150 5.72 -0.08 -13.23
C ASP A 150 7.20 0.03 -12.89
N GLU A 151 7.59 1.08 -12.12
CA GLU A 151 8.96 1.24 -11.63
C GLU A 151 9.36 0.04 -10.77
N LEU A 152 8.49 -0.36 -9.84
CA LEU A 152 8.72 -1.51 -8.97
C LEU A 152 8.87 -2.81 -9.75
N GLN A 153 8.03 -3.06 -10.76
CA GLN A 153 8.10 -4.28 -11.55
C GLN A 153 9.42 -4.36 -12.32
N ASN A 154 9.87 -3.25 -12.91
CA ASN A 154 11.16 -3.19 -13.59
C ASN A 154 12.32 -3.51 -12.64
N LEU A 155 12.26 -3.06 -11.38
CA LEU A 155 13.28 -3.33 -10.36
C LEU A 155 13.27 -4.79 -9.87
N VAL A 156 12.11 -5.43 -9.81
CA VAL A 156 11.96 -6.82 -9.31
C VAL A 156 12.30 -7.86 -10.38
N ASP A 157 12.13 -7.53 -11.65
CA ASP A 157 12.37 -8.43 -12.79
C ASP A 157 13.79 -8.39 -13.36
N HIS A 158 14.57 -7.34 -13.06
CA HIS A 158 15.98 -7.22 -13.46
C HIS A 158 16.92 -7.96 -12.50
#